data_AF-A0A2U2PL15-F1
#
_entry.id   AF-A0A2U2PL15-F1
#
_cell.length_a   1.000
_cell.length_b   1.000
_cell.length_c   1.000
_cell.angle_alpha   90.00
_cell.angle_beta   90.00
_cell.angle_gamma   90.00
#
_symmetry.space_group_name_H-M   'P 1'
#
loop_
_entity.id
_entity.type
_entity.pdbx_description
1 polymer ?
#
loop_
_entity_poly.entity_id
_entity_poly.type
_entity_poly.pdbx_seq_one_letter_code
_entity_poly.pdbx_strand_id
1 'polypeptide(L)'
;MWNFTAVGALAVFAGARIADKKLAIIVPLAAMVLSDLFIGGDFTRPVVYAAFVCMVVCGILIKDKVSVTNVALASIAGAVIFYLITNFAFLYPWYPHNMQGVMQSYIAGLPFLRNMLIADAFYGVVLFGGFYLLERKYPAISAGRI
;
A
#
# COMPACT_ATOMS: atom_id res chain seq x y z
N MET A 1 10.16 -10.65 10.35
CA MET A 1 8.85 -11.13 10.84
C MET A 1 7.83 -10.00 11.07
N TRP A 2 8.07 -8.78 10.58
CA TRP A 2 7.17 -7.64 10.82
C TRP A 2 6.86 -6.96 9.48
N ASN A 3 5.65 -7.19 8.94
CA ASN A 3 5.06 -6.38 7.87
C ASN A 3 3.82 -5.67 8.44
N PHE A 4 4.07 -4.84 9.45
CA PHE A 4 3.07 -4.00 10.10
C PHE A 4 3.52 -2.56 9.96
N THR A 5 3.21 -1.94 8.82
CA THR A 5 3.69 -0.59 8.48
C THR A 5 2.53 0.25 7.95
N ALA A 6 2.68 1.57 8.03
CA ALA A 6 1.68 2.51 7.53
C ALA A 6 1.73 2.72 6.00
N VAL A 7 2.72 2.15 5.31
CA VAL A 7 3.03 2.48 3.91
C VAL A 7 1.93 2.02 2.96
N GLY A 8 1.33 0.84 3.19
CA GLY A 8 0.24 0.32 2.36
C GLY A 8 -1.01 1.20 2.43
N ALA A 9 -1.49 1.48 3.65
CA ALA A 9 -2.55 2.45 3.88
C ALA A 9 -2.24 3.83 3.30
N LEU A 10 -1.01 4.33 3.46
CA LEU A 10 -0.57 5.60 2.89
C LEU A 10 -0.64 5.59 1.36
N ALA A 11 -0.26 4.50 0.70
CA ALA A 11 -0.35 4.37 -0.75
C ALA A 11 -1.79 4.50 -1.25
N VAL A 12 -2.72 3.77 -0.65
CA VAL A 12 -4.14 3.84 -1.01
C VAL A 12 -4.73 5.23 -0.69
N PHE A 13 -4.39 5.79 0.47
CA PHE A 13 -4.80 7.12 0.88
C PHE A 13 -4.31 8.20 -0.10
N ALA A 14 -3.02 8.17 -0.45
CA ALA A 14 -2.42 9.10 -1.39
C ALA A 14 -3.12 9.04 -2.75
N GLY A 15 -3.38 7.84 -3.27
CA GLY A 15 -4.13 7.67 -4.51
C GLY A 15 -5.56 8.23 -4.46
N ALA A 16 -6.25 8.01 -3.34
CA ALA A 16 -7.65 8.42 -3.17
C ALA A 16 -7.82 9.92 -2.87
N ARG A 17 -6.87 10.54 -2.16
CA ARG A 17 -7.01 11.89 -1.60
C ARG A 17 -6.06 12.94 -2.16
N ILE A 18 -4.93 12.58 -2.77
CA ILE A 18 -4.02 13.58 -3.37
C ILE A 18 -4.46 13.89 -4.80
N ALA A 19 -4.57 15.17 -5.15
CA ALA A 19 -5.07 15.64 -6.44
C ALA A 19 -4.08 15.35 -7.57
N ASP A 20 -2.82 15.75 -7.34
CA ASP A 20 -1.71 15.53 -8.25
C ASP A 20 -1.27 14.06 -8.23
N LYS A 21 -1.40 13.38 -9.37
CA LYS A 21 -1.03 11.96 -9.52
C LYS A 21 0.46 11.71 -9.27
N LYS A 22 1.33 12.67 -9.58
CA LYS A 22 2.77 12.57 -9.32
C LYS A 22 3.01 12.57 -7.82
N LEU A 23 2.40 13.49 -7.09
CA LEU A 23 2.51 13.56 -5.63
C LEU A 23 1.90 12.32 -4.97
N ALA A 24 0.77 11.83 -5.47
CA ALA A 24 0.14 10.60 -4.98
C ALA A 24 1.07 9.37 -5.04
N ILE A 25 1.97 9.33 -6.02
CA ILE A 25 2.99 8.27 -6.17
C ILE A 25 4.25 8.60 -5.37
N ILE A 26 4.75 9.84 -5.45
CA ILE A 26 6.00 10.24 -4.80
C ILE A 26 5.89 10.14 -3.28
N VAL A 27 4.77 10.52 -2.67
CA VAL A 27 4.64 10.55 -1.20
C VAL A 27 4.85 9.17 -0.56
N PRO A 28 4.14 8.09 -0.98
CA PRO A 28 4.40 6.75 -0.44
C PRO A 28 5.81 6.25 -0.75
N LEU A 29 6.32 6.48 -1.96
CA LEU A 29 7.66 6.02 -2.35
C LEU A 29 8.77 6.74 -1.57
N ALA A 30 8.63 8.05 -1.35
CA ALA A 30 9.57 8.81 -0.53
C ALA A 30 9.56 8.31 0.92
N ALA A 31 8.38 8.00 1.48
CA ALA A 31 8.28 7.41 2.81
C ALA A 31 9.01 6.06 2.90
N MET A 32 8.94 5.23 1.85
CA MET A 32 9.71 3.98 1.76
C MET A 32 11.22 4.24 1.72
N VAL A 33 11.69 5.08 0.79
CA VAL A 33 13.12 5.39 0.64
C VAL A 33 13.69 5.90 1.95
N LEU A 34 12.99 6.85 2.61
CA LEU A 34 13.42 7.38 3.89
C LEU A 34 13.46 6.28 4.96
N SER A 35 12.44 5.44 5.05
CA SER A 35 12.41 4.33 6.02
C SER A 35 13.56 3.35 5.79
N ASP A 36 13.83 2.99 4.53
CA ASP A 36 14.93 2.10 4.15
C ASP A 36 16.29 2.71 4.52
N LEU A 37 16.47 4.03 4.38
CA LEU A 37 17.72 4.72 4.75
C LEU A 37 18.00 4.63 6.26
N PHE A 38 16.97 4.70 7.10
CA PHE A 38 17.14 4.66 8.55
C PHE A 38 17.19 3.24 9.13
N ILE A 39 16.47 2.29 8.53
CA ILE A 39 16.34 0.92 9.03
C ILE A 39 17.42 -0.01 8.43
N GLY A 40 18.16 0.44 7.42
CA GLY A 40 19.10 -0.40 6.66
C GLY A 40 18.38 -1.31 5.67
N GLY A 41 17.28 -0.80 5.10
CA GLY A 41 16.47 -1.49 4.10
C GLY A 41 17.24 -1.77 2.83
N ASP A 42 16.83 -2.84 2.14
CA ASP A 42 17.46 -3.28 0.91
C ASP A 42 16.82 -2.57 -0.29
N PHE A 43 17.42 -1.45 -0.71
CA PHE A 43 17.01 -0.69 -1.90
C PHE A 43 17.03 -1.50 -3.21
N THR A 44 17.58 -2.72 -3.20
CA THR A 44 17.78 -3.55 -4.39
C THR A 44 16.51 -4.26 -4.89
N ARG A 45 15.33 -4.00 -4.30
CA ARG A 45 14.06 -4.57 -4.77
C ARG A 45 13.12 -3.55 -5.42
N PRO A 46 13.41 -3.05 -6.64
CA PRO A 46 12.52 -2.20 -7.43
C PRO A 46 11.08 -2.74 -7.56
N VAL A 47 10.94 -4.07 -7.54
CA VAL A 47 9.64 -4.74 -7.61
C VAL A 47 8.72 -4.38 -6.44
N VAL A 48 9.27 -4.17 -5.24
CA VAL A 48 8.48 -3.76 -4.06
C VAL A 48 7.94 -2.34 -4.26
N TYR A 49 8.77 -1.43 -4.77
CA TYR A 49 8.38 -0.07 -5.11
C TYR A 49 7.28 -0.07 -6.18
N ALA A 50 7.42 -0.87 -7.24
CA ALA A 50 6.40 -1.04 -8.27
C ALA A 50 5.08 -1.59 -7.71
N ALA A 51 5.15 -2.56 -6.78
CA ALA A 51 3.98 -3.13 -6.12
C ALA A 51 3.24 -2.09 -5.27
N PHE A 52 3.94 -1.20 -4.58
CA PHE A 52 3.31 -0.07 -3.87
C PHE A 52 2.66 0.94 -4.84
N VAL A 53 3.25 1.17 -6.02
CA VAL A 53 2.59 1.97 -7.06
C VAL A 53 1.25 1.34 -7.48
N CYS A 54 1.16 0.01 -7.58
CA CYS A 54 -0.12 -0.66 -7.81
C CYS A 54 -1.15 -0.36 -6.72
N MET A 55 -0.74 -0.29 -5.45
CA MET A 55 -1.63 0.11 -4.35
C MET A 55 -2.09 1.57 -4.47
N VAL A 56 -1.19 2.48 -4.88
CA VAL A 56 -1.57 3.87 -5.19
C VAL A 56 -2.63 3.90 -6.29
N VAL A 57 -2.46 3.09 -7.34
CA VAL A 57 -3.45 2.98 -8.42
C VAL A 57 -4.80 2.49 -7.88
N CYS A 58 -4.84 1.50 -6.98
CA CYS A 58 -6.09 1.10 -6.31
C CYS A 58 -6.78 2.28 -5.60
N GLY A 59 -6.02 3.15 -4.94
CA GLY A 59 -6.52 4.40 -4.35
C GLY A 59 -7.06 5.37 -5.40
N ILE A 60 -6.34 5.57 -6.51
CA ILE A 60 -6.74 6.45 -7.62
C ILE A 60 -8.08 6.00 -8.21
N LEU A 61 -8.32 4.69 -8.32
CA LEU A 61 -9.55 4.14 -8.90
C LEU A 61 -10.80 4.47 -8.07
N ILE A 62 -10.66 4.71 -6.76
CA ILE A 62 -11.78 5.05 -5.86
C ILE A 62 -11.90 6.54 -5.56
N LYS A 63 -11.03 7.39 -6.12
CA LYS A 63 -10.91 8.82 -5.76
C LYS A 63 -12.22 9.62 -5.85
N ASP A 64 -13.10 9.28 -6.80
CA ASP A 64 -14.36 9.97 -7.03
C ASP A 64 -15.54 9.33 -6.27
N LYS A 65 -15.29 8.22 -5.56
CA LYS A 65 -16.30 7.42 -4.86
C LYS A 65 -15.77 7.01 -3.48
N VAL A 66 -15.04 7.88 -2.78
CA VAL A 66 -14.45 7.56 -1.49
C VAL A 66 -15.57 7.27 -0.47
N SER A 67 -15.62 6.02 -0.01
CA SER A 67 -16.54 5.54 1.03
C SER A 67 -15.81 4.48 1.86
N VAL A 68 -16.29 4.19 3.06
CA VAL A 68 -15.69 3.15 3.93
C VAL A 68 -15.54 1.82 3.18
N THR A 69 -16.58 1.41 2.46
CA THR A 69 -16.58 0.18 1.65
C THR A 69 -15.55 0.24 0.53
N ASN A 70 -15.49 1.32 -0.24
CA ASN A 70 -14.57 1.43 -1.36
C ASN A 70 -13.11 1.52 -0.90
N VAL A 71 -12.84 2.18 0.23
CA VAL A 71 -11.51 2.21 0.86
C VAL A 71 -11.09 0.83 1.33
N ALA A 72 -11.98 0.08 1.98
CA ALA A 72 -11.69 -1.29 2.42
C ALA A 72 -11.41 -2.21 1.23
N LEU A 73 -12.24 -2.17 0.18
CA LEU A 73 -12.04 -2.96 -1.04
C LEU A 73 -10.75 -2.60 -1.77
N ALA A 74 -10.45 -1.31 -1.91
CA ALA A 74 -9.21 -0.85 -2.54
C ALA A 74 -7.95 -1.27 -1.74
N SER A 75 -8.03 -1.22 -0.41
CA SER A 75 -6.92 -1.64 0.46
C SER A 75 -6.69 -3.15 0.38
N ILE A 76 -7.76 -3.95 0.43
CA ILE A 76 -7.66 -5.41 0.26
C ILE A 76 -7.13 -5.77 -1.12
N ALA A 77 -7.66 -5.16 -2.18
CA ALA A 77 -7.21 -5.40 -3.55
C ALA A 77 -5.74 -5.01 -3.72
N GLY A 78 -5.34 -3.84 -3.21
CA GLY A 78 -3.96 -3.37 -3.23
C GLY A 78 -3.01 -4.32 -2.50
N ALA A 79 -3.36 -4.74 -1.28
CA ALA A 79 -2.55 -5.68 -0.50
C ALA A 79 -2.42 -7.05 -1.19
N VAL A 80 -3.50 -7.56 -1.81
CA VAL A 80 -3.46 -8.81 -2.58
C VAL A 80 -2.57 -8.67 -3.82
N ILE A 81 -2.70 -7.59 -4.59
CA ILE A 81 -1.85 -7.33 -5.76
C ILE A 81 -0.38 -7.23 -5.32
N PHE A 82 -0.11 -6.49 -4.24
CA PHE A 82 1.22 -6.36 -3.68
C PHE A 82 1.81 -7.72 -3.30
N TYR A 83 1.02 -8.53 -2.59
CA TYR A 83 1.42 -9.87 -2.17
C TYR A 83 1.73 -10.80 -3.35
N LEU A 84 0.88 -10.81 -4.38
CA LEU A 84 1.09 -11.63 -5.58
C LEU A 84 2.37 -11.23 -6.32
N ILE A 85 2.60 -9.93 -6.49
CA ILE A 85 3.80 -9.42 -7.18
C ILE A 85 5.05 -9.75 -6.37
N THR A 86 5.07 -9.40 -5.08
CA THR A 86 6.29 -9.48 -4.27
C THR A 86 6.66 -10.90 -3.89
N ASN A 87 5.71 -11.83 -3.83
CA ASN A 87 6.00 -13.23 -3.47
C ASN A 87 6.11 -14.14 -4.70
N PHE A 88 6.19 -13.59 -5.91
CA PHE A 88 6.36 -14.40 -7.12
C PHE A 88 7.73 -15.10 -7.10
N ALA A 89 7.73 -16.44 -7.16
CA ALA A 89 8.92 -17.24 -6.89
C ALA A 89 10.12 -16.94 -7.80
N PHE A 90 9.88 -16.49 -9.03
CA PHE A 90 10.94 -16.16 -10.00
C PHE A 90 11.77 -14.93 -9.60
N LEU A 91 11.36 -14.19 -8.57
CA LEU A 91 12.14 -13.11 -7.98
C LEU A 91 13.22 -13.62 -7.01
N TYR A 92 13.21 -14.91 -6.67
CA TYR A 92 13.97 -15.47 -5.57
C TYR A 92 14.73 -16.73 -6.00
N PRO A 93 16.07 -16.72 -5.98
CA PRO A 93 16.87 -17.84 -6.47
C PRO A 93 16.74 -19.12 -5.61
N TRP A 94 16.20 -19.01 -4.39
CA TRP A 94 16.02 -20.15 -3.47
C TRP A 94 14.68 -20.88 -3.66
N TYR A 95 13.78 -20.39 -4.51
CA TYR A 95 12.57 -21.12 -4.89
C TYR A 95 12.73 -21.75 -6.28
N PRO A 96 12.23 -22.97 -6.51
CA PRO A 96 12.16 -23.53 -7.86
C PRO A 96 11.38 -22.61 -8.81
N HIS A 97 11.91 -22.35 -10.00
CA HIS A 97 11.23 -21.54 -11.03
C HIS A 97 10.17 -22.35 -11.80
N ASN A 98 9.16 -22.83 -11.06
CA ASN A 98 8.03 -23.61 -11.56
C ASN A 98 6.79 -23.38 -10.69
N MET A 99 5.66 -24.02 -11.03
CA MET A 99 4.40 -23.85 -10.30
C MET A 99 4.51 -24.23 -8.80
N GLN A 100 5.31 -25.27 -8.48
CA GLN A 100 5.51 -25.70 -7.10
C GLN A 100 6.24 -24.63 -6.29
N GLY A 101 7.29 -24.01 -6.84
CA GLY A 101 7.99 -22.92 -6.16
C GLY A 101 7.13 -21.67 -5.99
N VAL A 102 6.28 -21.34 -6.97
CA VAL A 102 5.30 -20.25 -6.84
C VAL A 102 4.35 -20.51 -5.66
N MET A 103 3.81 -21.73 -5.55
CA MET A 103 2.95 -22.10 -4.41
C MET A 103 3.70 -22.03 -3.08
N GLN A 104 4.94 -22.53 -3.01
CA GLN A 104 5.77 -22.48 -1.81
C GLN A 104 6.02 -21.04 -1.34
N SER A 105 6.41 -20.16 -2.27
CA SER A 105 6.68 -18.74 -1.98
C SER A 105 5.42 -18.02 -1.49
N TYR A 106 4.27 -18.26 -2.12
CA TYR A 106 2.99 -17.72 -1.66
C TYR A 106 2.61 -18.25 -0.27
N ILE A 107 2.67 -19.56 -0.03
CA ILE A 107 2.36 -20.12 1.31
C ILE A 107 3.24 -19.49 2.39
N ALA A 108 4.54 -19.32 2.12
CA ALA A 108 5.48 -18.65 3.03
C ALA A 108 5.15 -17.15 3.21
N GLY A 109 4.59 -16.52 2.19
CA GLY A 109 4.17 -15.11 2.20
C GLY A 109 2.89 -14.81 2.98
N LEU A 110 2.01 -15.80 3.19
CA LEU A 110 0.68 -15.60 3.79
C LEU A 110 0.67 -14.85 5.14
N PRO A 111 1.59 -15.13 6.10
CA PRO A 111 1.65 -14.37 7.35
C PRO A 111 1.89 -12.88 7.13
N PHE A 112 2.64 -12.51 6.09
CA PHE A 112 2.91 -11.12 5.75
C PHE A 112 1.70 -10.43 5.15
N LEU A 113 0.94 -11.10 4.28
CA LEU A 113 -0.33 -10.59 3.77
C LEU A 113 -1.31 -10.31 4.91
N ARG A 114 -1.43 -11.25 5.86
CA ARG A 114 -2.27 -11.05 7.05
C ARG A 114 -1.85 -9.81 7.84
N ASN A 115 -0.56 -9.67 8.13
CA ASN A 115 -0.06 -8.51 8.89
C ASN A 115 -0.30 -7.19 8.15
N MET A 116 -0.10 -7.18 6.83
CA MET A 116 -0.34 -6.03 5.97
C MET A 116 -1.82 -5.63 5.98
N LEU A 117 -2.75 -6.57 5.83
CA LEU A 117 -4.18 -6.28 5.88
C LEU A 117 -4.62 -5.67 7.21
N ILE A 118 -4.09 -6.18 8.33
CA ILE A 118 -4.39 -5.64 9.67
C ILE A 118 -3.79 -4.23 9.82
N ALA A 119 -2.55 -4.03 9.38
CA ALA A 119 -1.90 -2.73 9.43
C ALA A 119 -2.63 -1.71 8.54
N ASP A 120 -3.00 -2.09 7.32
CA ASP A 120 -3.70 -1.23 6.37
C ASP A 120 -5.09 -0.84 6.88
N ALA A 121 -5.79 -1.76 7.56
CA ALA A 121 -7.05 -1.43 8.22
C ALA A 121 -6.83 -0.42 9.36
N PHE A 122 -5.86 -0.67 10.24
CA PHE A 122 -5.55 0.22 11.36
C PHE A 122 -5.12 1.62 10.91
N TYR A 123 -4.10 1.70 10.07
CA TYR A 123 -3.58 2.97 9.56
C TYR A 123 -4.53 3.63 8.57
N GLY A 124 -5.33 2.86 7.83
CA GLY A 124 -6.40 3.38 6.98
C GLY A 124 -7.46 4.13 7.80
N VAL A 125 -7.88 3.58 8.95
CA VAL A 125 -8.78 4.29 9.87
C VAL A 125 -8.14 5.59 10.37
N VAL A 126 -6.87 5.56 10.75
CA VAL A 126 -6.15 6.77 11.21
C VAL A 126 -6.08 7.84 10.11
N LEU A 127 -5.65 7.47 8.90
CA LEU A 127 -5.45 8.40 7.80
C LEU A 127 -6.77 8.96 7.25
N PHE A 128 -7.70 8.08 6.84
CA PHE A 128 -8.98 8.51 6.28
C PHE A 128 -9.90 9.12 7.34
N GLY A 129 -9.95 8.54 8.55
CA GLY A 129 -10.75 9.07 9.66
C GLY A 129 -10.21 10.41 10.17
N GLY A 130 -8.88 10.52 10.33
CA GLY A 130 -8.24 11.79 10.68
C GLY A 130 -8.50 12.88 9.64
N PHE A 131 -8.39 12.54 8.35
CA PHE A 131 -8.70 13.48 7.27
C PHE A 131 -10.16 13.94 7.30
N TYR A 132 -11.09 13.02 7.50
CA TYR A 132 -12.52 13.34 7.62
C TYR A 132 -12.82 14.31 8.79
N LEU A 133 -12.19 14.12 9.95
CA LEU A 133 -12.33 15.04 11.09
C LEU A 133 -11.74 16.43 10.79
N LEU A 134 -10.61 16.47 10.06
CA LEU A 134 -9.99 17.73 9.63
C LEU A 134 -10.88 18.49 8.65
N GLU A 135 -11.50 17.83 7.67
CA GLU A 135 -12.45 18.46 6.73
C GLU A 135 -13.65 19.06 7.46
N ARG A 136 -14.15 18.38 8.50
CA ARG A 136 -15.27 18.88 9.31
C ARG A 136 -14.90 20.13 10.12
N LYS A 137 -13.67 20.20 10.63
CA LYS A 137 -13.19 21.34 11.44
C LYS A 137 -12.70 22.51 10.58
N TYR A 138 -12.16 22.23 9.40
CA TYR A 138 -11.61 23.22 8.47
C TYR A 138 -12.25 23.05 7.08
N PRO A 139 -13.41 23.68 6.83
CA PRO A 139 -14.10 23.61 5.54
C PRO A 139 -13.27 24.10 4.35
N ALA A 140 -12.22 24.89 4.58
CA ALA A 140 -11.25 25.26 3.55
C ALA A 140 -10.52 24.05 2.94
N ILE A 141 -10.44 22.93 3.65
CA ILE A 141 -9.88 21.64 3.20
C ILE A 141 -10.99 20.76 2.59
N SER A 142 -12.27 21.05 2.88
CA SER A 142 -13.45 20.24 2.51
C SER A 142 -13.78 20.25 1.01
N ALA A 143 -13.11 21.07 0.19
CA ALA A 143 -13.50 21.27 -1.22
C ALA A 143 -12.91 20.25 -2.20
N GLY A 144 -12.03 19.35 -1.77
CA GLY A 144 -11.48 18.32 -2.63
C GLY A 144 -10.01 18.09 -2.38
N ARG A 145 -9.61 16.90 -2.80
CA ARG A 145 -8.24 16.36 -2.87
C ARG A 145 -7.13 17.39 -2.59
N ILE A 146 -6.32 17.11 -1.57
CA ILE A 146 -5.12 17.89 -1.20
C ILE A 146 -4.02 17.82 -2.27
#